data_AF-A0A7R9QBR7-F1
#
_entry.id   AF-A0A7R9QBR7-F1
#
_cell.length_a   1.000
_cell.length_b   1.000
_cell.length_c   1.000
_cell.angle_alpha   90.00
_cell.angle_beta   90.00
_cell.angle_gamma   90.00
#
_symmetry.space_group_name_H-M   'P 1'
#
loop_
_entity.id
_entity.type
_entity.pdbx_description
1 polymer ?
#
loop_
_entity_poly.entity_id
_entity_poly.type
_entity_poly.pdbx_seq_one_letter_code
_entity_poly.pdbx_strand_id
1 'polypeptide(L)'
;MSSLEEEVSKEQTFKEVQFSLCEDVSQYENVKKLLLSGGAKFFNYLSDNVTHLIGDNPDHPSVSEAVEIYEKPVVTSRWVWMSAKASLLLPTAGFSPFKSQLFSNIIACPSNISGTDVQSLWAMITYYGG
;
A
#
# COMPACT_ATOMS: atom_id res chain seq x y z
N MET A 1 -22.45 -4.99 -34.00
CA MET A 1 -22.96 -4.01 -33.01
C MET A 1 -23.50 -4.80 -31.82
N SER A 2 -22.61 -5.35 -30.98
CA SER A 2 -22.94 -6.23 -29.83
C SER A 2 -21.64 -6.55 -29.06
N SER A 3 -20.90 -5.52 -28.66
CA SER A 3 -19.64 -5.69 -27.90
C SER A 3 -19.36 -4.49 -26.97
N LEU A 4 -20.36 -3.65 -26.77
CA LEU A 4 -20.33 -2.57 -25.78
C LEU A 4 -21.02 -3.15 -24.54
N GLU A 5 -20.39 -2.95 -23.37
CA GLU A 5 -20.96 -3.11 -22.01
C GLU A 5 -20.51 -4.31 -21.13
N GLU A 6 -19.38 -4.98 -21.41
CA GLU A 6 -18.85 -6.03 -20.51
C GLU A 6 -17.38 -5.86 -20.05
N GLU A 7 -16.86 -4.63 -20.00
CA GLU A 7 -15.54 -4.31 -19.40
C GLU A 7 -15.56 -3.17 -18.37
N VAL A 8 -16.72 -2.90 -17.74
CA VAL A 8 -16.88 -1.87 -16.70
C VAL A 8 -16.96 -2.50 -15.30
N SER A 9 -15.95 -3.25 -14.90
CA SER A 9 -15.84 -3.73 -13.51
C SER A 9 -14.42 -4.16 -13.09
N LYS A 10 -13.36 -3.49 -13.56
CA LYS A 10 -12.10 -3.54 -12.78
C LYS A 10 -12.33 -2.69 -11.55
N GLU A 11 -12.46 -3.37 -10.42
CA GLU A 11 -13.00 -2.85 -9.17
C GLU A 11 -12.32 -1.54 -8.82
N GLN A 12 -13.15 -0.51 -8.62
CA GLN A 12 -12.73 0.75 -8.05
C GLN A 12 -12.36 0.51 -6.57
N THR A 13 -11.25 -0.20 -6.37
CA THR A 13 -10.75 -0.71 -5.08
C THR A 13 -10.30 0.44 -4.20
N PHE A 14 -9.92 1.56 -4.82
CA PHE A 14 -9.34 2.73 -4.16
C PHE A 14 -10.26 3.96 -4.18
N LYS A 15 -11.59 3.84 -4.38
CA LYS A 15 -12.51 5.00 -4.44
C LYS A 15 -12.40 5.96 -3.27
N GLU A 16 -12.21 5.41 -2.08
CA GLU A 16 -12.17 6.16 -0.83
C GLU A 16 -10.77 6.69 -0.53
N VAL A 17 -9.78 6.33 -1.35
CA VAL A 17 -8.39 6.71 -1.15
C VAL A 17 -8.13 8.05 -1.81
N GLN A 18 -7.87 9.04 -0.98
CA GLN A 18 -7.28 10.32 -1.35
C GLN A 18 -5.80 10.28 -0.96
N PHE A 19 -4.89 10.26 -1.92
CA PHE A 19 -3.48 10.00 -1.65
C PHE A 19 -2.56 11.13 -2.10
N SER A 20 -1.47 11.26 -1.36
CA SER A 20 -0.24 11.93 -1.78
C SER A 20 0.86 10.88 -1.97
N LEU A 21 1.82 11.14 -2.84
CA LEU A 21 2.86 10.19 -3.23
C LEU A 21 4.23 10.87 -3.15
N CYS A 22 5.15 10.32 -2.35
CA CYS A 22 6.52 10.81 -2.28
C CYS A 22 7.25 10.57 -3.60
N GLU A 23 8.11 11.51 -3.99
CA GLU A 23 8.82 11.48 -5.28
C GLU A 23 9.88 10.37 -5.36
N ASP A 24 10.37 9.91 -4.22
CA ASP A 24 11.38 8.86 -4.09
C ASP A 24 10.81 7.44 -4.13
N VAL A 25 9.49 7.29 -4.31
CA VAL A 25 8.83 5.99 -4.41
C VAL A 25 9.25 5.24 -5.67
N SER A 26 9.55 3.96 -5.49
CA SER A 26 9.92 3.08 -6.60
C SER A 26 8.76 2.91 -7.60
N GLN A 27 9.05 3.06 -8.89
CA GLN A 27 8.05 3.00 -9.96
C GLN A 27 6.89 4.01 -9.78
N TYR A 28 7.20 5.22 -9.31
CA TYR A 28 6.27 6.34 -9.07
C TYR A 28 5.10 6.40 -10.08
N GLU A 29 5.41 6.42 -11.38
CA GLU A 29 4.41 6.53 -12.44
C GLU A 29 3.45 5.33 -12.50
N ASN A 30 3.95 4.12 -12.27
CA ASN A 30 3.12 2.92 -12.29
C ASN A 30 2.19 2.88 -11.07
N VAL A 31 2.73 3.21 -9.89
CA VAL A 31 1.96 3.29 -8.64
C VAL A 31 0.85 4.33 -8.77
N LYS A 32 1.18 5.52 -9.27
CA LYS A 32 0.22 6.60 -9.51
C LYS A 32 -0.86 6.20 -10.51
N LYS A 33 -0.49 5.63 -11.66
CA LYS A 33 -1.45 5.18 -12.68
C LYS A 33 -2.39 4.11 -12.14
N LEU A 34 -1.88 3.18 -11.34
CA LEU A 34 -2.66 2.08 -10.77
C LEU A 34 -3.67 2.56 -9.71
N LEU A 35 -3.30 3.55 -8.90
CA LEU A 35 -4.21 4.17 -7.95
C LEU A 35 -5.31 4.96 -8.66
N LEU A 36 -4.94 5.77 -9.64
CA LEU A 36 -5.89 6.56 -10.43
C LEU A 36 -6.86 5.65 -11.20
N SER A 37 -6.38 4.57 -11.80
CA SER A 37 -7.23 3.61 -12.51
C SER A 37 -8.17 2.84 -11.57
N GLY A 38 -7.77 2.62 -10.32
CA GLY A 38 -8.64 2.05 -9.29
C GLY A 38 -9.55 3.05 -8.57
N GLY A 39 -9.63 4.30 -9.05
CA GLY A 39 -10.58 5.32 -8.58
C GLY A 39 -10.08 6.20 -7.42
N ALA A 40 -8.79 6.14 -7.09
CA ALA A 40 -8.20 7.01 -6.07
C ALA A 40 -8.08 8.46 -6.56
N LYS A 41 -8.09 9.41 -5.63
CA LYS A 41 -7.86 10.83 -5.91
C LYS A 41 -6.44 11.22 -5.53
N PHE A 42 -5.70 11.76 -6.49
CA PHE A 42 -4.34 12.22 -6.28
C PHE A 42 -4.30 13.69 -5.85
N PHE A 43 -3.48 14.00 -4.84
CA PHE A 43 -3.17 15.35 -4.39
C PHE A 43 -1.68 15.60 -4.53
N ASN A 44 -1.30 16.76 -5.09
CA ASN A 44 0.11 17.14 -5.27
C ASN A 44 0.82 17.40 -3.95
N TYR A 45 0.06 17.80 -2.92
CA TYR A 45 0.58 18.16 -1.61
C TYR A 45 -0.22 17.45 -0.53
N LEU A 46 0.45 17.17 0.57
CA LEU A 46 -0.20 16.67 1.77
C LEU A 46 -1.14 17.77 2.32
N SER A 47 -2.37 17.38 2.61
CA SER A 47 -3.43 18.28 3.10
C SER A 47 -4.46 17.47 3.88
N ASP A 48 -5.39 18.14 4.57
CA ASP A 48 -6.42 17.48 5.39
C ASP A 48 -7.30 16.48 4.62
N ASN A 49 -7.48 16.73 3.32
CA ASN A 49 -8.24 15.87 2.41
C ASN A 49 -7.51 14.56 2.10
N VAL A 50 -6.19 14.52 2.26
CA VAL A 50 -5.40 13.31 2.03
C VAL A 50 -5.68 12.31 3.15
N THR A 51 -6.09 11.11 2.74
CA THR A 51 -6.34 9.97 3.63
C THR A 51 -5.08 9.16 3.88
N HIS A 52 -4.19 9.04 2.88
CA HIS A 52 -3.01 8.19 2.92
C HIS A 52 -1.82 8.88 2.26
N LEU A 53 -0.66 8.82 2.89
CA LEU A 53 0.60 9.13 2.23
C LEU A 53 1.24 7.83 1.76
N ILE A 54 1.69 7.78 0.51
CA ILE A 54 2.47 6.67 -0.01
C ILE A 54 3.93 7.07 -0.06
N GLY A 55 4.76 6.39 0.72
CA GLY A 55 6.20 6.64 0.82
C GLY A 55 6.94 5.36 1.20
N ASP A 56 8.01 5.06 0.48
CA ASP A 56 8.87 3.90 0.76
C ASP A 56 9.98 4.23 1.76
N ASN A 57 10.36 5.50 1.85
CA ASN A 57 11.44 6.00 2.68
C ASN A 57 10.90 6.63 3.98
N PRO A 58 11.21 6.07 5.17
CA PRO A 58 10.75 6.61 6.44
C PRO A 58 11.34 7.98 6.78
N ASP A 59 12.50 8.33 6.22
CA ASP A 59 13.21 9.58 6.49
C ASP A 59 12.77 10.73 5.56
N HIS A 60 11.80 10.49 4.67
CA HIS A 60 11.32 11.51 3.75
C HIS A 60 10.53 12.60 4.51
N PRO A 61 10.75 13.92 4.26
CA PRO A 61 10.09 14.99 5.01
C PRO A 61 8.55 14.92 5.01
N SER A 62 7.95 14.51 3.89
CA SER A 62 6.49 14.32 3.84
C SER A 62 6.00 13.19 4.73
N VAL A 63 6.83 12.17 5.01
CA VAL A 63 6.48 11.05 5.89
C VAL A 63 6.42 11.51 7.34
N SER A 64 7.41 12.28 7.80
CA SER A 64 7.34 12.89 9.14
C SER A 64 6.17 13.88 9.23
N GLU A 65 5.94 14.70 8.21
CA GLU A 65 4.80 15.63 8.16
C GLU A 65 3.45 14.91 8.25
N ALA A 66 3.27 13.81 7.51
CA ALA A 66 2.03 13.03 7.55
C ALA A 66 1.75 12.43 8.91
N VAL A 67 2.77 11.91 9.60
CA VAL A 67 2.58 11.30 10.93
C VAL A 67 2.44 12.35 12.03
N GLU A 68 3.31 13.35 12.04
CA GLU A 68 3.43 14.30 13.17
C GLU A 68 2.44 15.47 13.08
N ILE A 69 2.12 15.95 11.87
CA ILE A 69 1.28 17.14 11.69
C ILE A 69 -0.15 16.74 11.34
N TYR A 70 -0.33 15.83 10.38
CA TYR A 70 -1.67 15.48 9.88
C TYR A 70 -2.24 14.20 10.48
N GLU A 71 -1.45 13.48 11.30
CA GLU A 71 -1.82 12.19 11.92
C GLU A 71 -2.38 11.17 10.90
N LYS A 72 -1.88 11.19 9.67
CA LYS A 72 -2.32 10.33 8.57
C LYS A 72 -1.48 9.05 8.50
N PRO A 73 -2.09 7.92 8.12
CA PRO A 73 -1.33 6.70 7.87
C PRO A 73 -0.37 6.88 6.69
N VAL A 74 0.85 6.40 6.87
CA VAL A 74 1.86 6.30 5.82
C VAL A 74 2.01 4.83 5.42
N VAL A 75 1.90 4.55 4.12
CA VAL A 75 2.00 3.21 3.56
C VAL A 75 3.09 3.14 2.49
N THR A 76 3.71 1.98 2.36
CA THR A 76 4.68 1.70 1.28
C THR A 76 3.98 1.46 -0.05
N SER A 77 4.70 1.62 -1.16
CA SER A 77 4.22 1.28 -2.51
C SER A 77 3.75 -0.17 -2.63
N ARG A 78 4.31 -1.08 -1.83
CA ARG A 78 3.90 -2.49 -1.75
C ARG A 78 2.42 -2.64 -1.37
N TRP A 79 1.87 -1.76 -0.55
CA TRP A 79 0.44 -1.75 -0.19
C TRP A 79 -0.44 -1.60 -1.43
N VAL A 80 -0.05 -0.70 -2.34
CA VAL A 80 -0.77 -0.40 -3.57
C VAL A 80 -0.78 -1.62 -4.50
N TRP A 81 0.39 -2.23 -4.72
CA TRP A 81 0.53 -3.41 -5.56
C TRP A 81 -0.23 -4.62 -5.00
N MET A 82 -0.13 -4.86 -3.70
CA MET A 82 -0.80 -6.00 -3.06
C MET A 82 -2.31 -5.79 -3.02
N SER A 83 -2.79 -4.57 -2.74
CA SER A 83 -4.22 -4.27 -2.74
C SER A 83 -4.83 -4.45 -4.13
N ALA A 84 -4.12 -4.02 -5.18
CA ALA A 84 -4.58 -4.25 -6.55
C ALA A 84 -4.56 -5.72 -6.97
N LYS A 85 -3.57 -6.50 -6.52
CA LYS A 85 -3.55 -7.95 -6.78
C LYS A 85 -4.66 -8.70 -6.04
N ALA A 86 -5.02 -8.23 -4.84
CA ALA A 86 -6.07 -8.82 -4.03
C ALA A 86 -7.47 -8.32 -4.40
N SER A 87 -7.59 -7.33 -5.30
CA SER A 87 -8.85 -6.62 -5.58
C SER A 87 -9.55 -6.11 -4.31
N LEU A 88 -8.77 -5.78 -3.29
CA LEU A 88 -9.25 -5.42 -1.95
C LEU A 88 -8.33 -4.39 -1.32
N LEU A 89 -8.91 -3.42 -0.62
CA LEU A 89 -8.16 -2.46 0.17
C LEU A 89 -7.55 -3.15 1.39
N LEU A 90 -6.23 -3.35 1.39
CA LEU A 90 -5.55 -4.02 2.48
C LEU A 90 -5.39 -3.12 3.72
N PRO A 91 -5.23 -3.69 4.93
CA PRO A 91 -4.92 -2.91 6.12
C PRO A 91 -3.58 -2.17 5.97
N THR A 92 -3.53 -0.91 6.40
CA THR A 92 -2.33 -0.05 6.30
C THR A 92 -1.23 -0.47 7.27
N ALA A 93 -1.59 -1.02 8.43
CA ALA A 93 -0.67 -1.37 9.51
C ALA A 93 0.45 -2.34 9.09
N GLY A 94 0.17 -3.24 8.15
CA GLY A 94 1.15 -4.20 7.64
C GLY A 94 2.12 -3.65 6.59
N PHE A 95 1.94 -2.40 6.17
CA PHE A 95 2.70 -1.78 5.09
C PHE A 95 3.33 -0.46 5.51
N SER A 96 3.69 -0.33 6.78
CA SER A 96 4.38 0.83 7.32
C SER A 96 5.79 0.97 6.72
N PRO A 97 6.24 2.17 6.33
CA PRO A 97 7.64 2.41 5.97
C PRO A 97 8.58 2.36 7.19
N PHE A 98 8.02 2.55 8.40
CA PHE A 98 8.78 2.46 9.64
C PHE A 98 9.07 0.98 9.93
N LYS A 99 10.34 0.58 9.74
CA LYS A 99 10.87 -0.76 10.04
C LYS A 99 11.01 -1.03 11.54
N SER A 100 10.01 -0.67 12.33
CA SER A 100 9.95 -0.86 13.79
C SER A 100 9.03 -2.02 14.20
N GLN A 101 8.47 -2.74 13.23
CA GLN A 101 7.58 -3.88 13.45
C GLN A 101 8.35 -5.12 13.91
N LEU A 102 7.65 -6.09 14.52
CA LEU A 102 8.24 -7.24 15.23
C LEU A 102 9.23 -8.07 14.39
N PHE A 103 8.95 -8.27 13.10
CA PHE A 103 9.81 -9.04 12.18
C PHE A 103 10.64 -8.16 11.25
N SER A 104 10.81 -6.88 11.57
CA SER A 104 11.64 -5.97 10.76
C SER A 104 13.07 -6.49 10.64
N ASN A 105 13.55 -6.59 9.40
CA ASN A 105 14.88 -7.12 9.05
C ASN A 105 15.08 -8.62 9.40
N ILE A 106 14.00 -9.37 9.60
CA ILE A 106 14.06 -10.83 9.80
C ILE A 106 13.76 -11.51 8.47
N ILE A 107 14.62 -12.46 8.10
CA ILE A 107 14.37 -13.36 6.95
C ILE A 107 14.00 -14.72 7.50
N ALA A 108 12.75 -15.13 7.29
CA ALA A 108 12.26 -16.43 7.73
C ALA A 108 12.28 -17.45 6.58
N CYS A 109 12.89 -18.61 6.83
CA CYS A 109 12.93 -19.73 5.89
C CYS A 109 12.24 -20.96 6.51
N PRO A 110 10.90 -21.08 6.41
CA PRO A 110 10.19 -22.22 6.97
C PRO A 110 10.58 -23.52 6.24
N SER A 111 10.84 -24.60 6.99
CA SER A 111 11.13 -25.93 6.46
C SER A 111 10.40 -27.00 7.25
N ASN A 112 9.97 -28.07 6.57
CA ASN A 112 9.24 -29.20 7.18
C ASN A 112 7.91 -28.82 7.87
N ILE A 113 7.17 -27.88 7.29
CA ILE A 113 5.87 -27.39 7.76
C ILE A 113 4.80 -27.64 6.68
N SER A 114 3.54 -27.85 7.07
CA SER A 114 2.44 -28.04 6.12
C SER A 114 2.22 -26.80 5.24
N GLY A 115 1.69 -26.98 4.02
CA GLY A 115 1.48 -25.86 3.10
C GLY A 115 0.57 -24.76 3.67
N THR A 116 -0.48 -25.14 4.40
CA THR A 116 -1.42 -24.21 5.04
C THR A 116 -0.75 -23.40 6.16
N ASP A 117 0.09 -24.04 6.96
CA ASP A 117 0.79 -23.37 8.05
C ASP A 117 1.90 -22.44 7.51
N VAL A 118 2.58 -22.83 6.42
CA VAL A 118 3.55 -21.97 5.73
C VAL A 118 2.89 -20.69 5.21
N GLN A 119 1.68 -20.79 4.64
CA GLN A 119 0.93 -19.62 4.20
C GLN A 119 0.54 -18.71 5.36
N SER A 120 0.09 -19.31 6.47
CA SER A 120 -0.27 -18.57 7.68
C SER A 120 0.93 -17.85 8.30
N LEU A 121 2.08 -18.54 8.38
CA LEU A 121 3.35 -17.95 8.81
C LEU A 121 3.79 -16.83 7.87
N TRP A 122 3.74 -17.04 6.55
CA TRP A 122 4.12 -16.03 5.57
C TRP A 122 3.27 -14.77 5.69
N ALA A 123 1.96 -14.91 5.89
CA ALA A 123 1.05 -13.80 6.09
C ALA A 123 1.39 -13.01 7.37
N MET A 124 1.59 -13.71 8.49
CA MET A 124 1.95 -13.08 9.77
C MET A 124 3.31 -12.40 9.72
N ILE A 125 4.32 -13.06 9.16
CA ILE A 125 5.68 -12.52 9.05
C ILE A 125 5.67 -11.26 8.18
N THR A 126 5.02 -11.34 7.02
CA THR A 126 4.86 -10.20 6.11
C THR A 126 4.12 -9.04 6.79
N TYR A 127 3.03 -9.33 7.51
CA TYR A 127 2.22 -8.30 8.17
C TYR A 127 2.99 -7.55 9.27
N TYR A 128 3.90 -8.21 9.98
CA TYR A 128 4.73 -7.59 11.02
C TYR A 128 6.14 -7.20 10.52
N GLY A 129 6.32 -6.95 9.22
CA GLY A 129 7.50 -6.30 8.67
C GLY A 129 8.66 -7.19 8.22
N GLY A 130 8.43 -8.52 8.11
CA GLY A 130 9.40 -9.50 7.60
C GLY A 130 9.24 -9.87 6.12
#